data_AF-A0A2D7KVK0-F1
#
_entry.id   AF-A0A2D7KVK0-F1
#
_cell.length_a   1.000
_cell.length_b   1.000
_cell.length_c   1.000
_cell.angle_alpha   90.00
_cell.angle_beta   90.00
_cell.angle_gamma   90.00
#
_symmetry.space_group_name_H-M   'P 1'
#
loop_
_entity.id
_entity.type
_entity.pdbx_description
1 polymer ?
#
loop_
_entity_poly.entity_id
_entity_poly.type
_entity_poly.pdbx_seq_one_letter_code
_entity_poly.pdbx_strand_id
1 'polypeptide(L)'
;MELLNLKLLLVTAIHTILFSILIRYKYSKYFQFLSLKLLRILVYILFFLTFFLLSKFLYNYDRYTLYIINAASLTVVYIELAFHLEKYFWRDFLQNQLPFSINLLLSFVLMINAGYFTLMFILRILQAEKFY
;
A
#
# COMPACT_ATOMS: atom_id res chain seq x y z
N MET A 1 -11.42 22.15 9.14
CA MET A 1 -10.39 22.03 8.09
C MET A 1 -9.20 21.18 8.58
N GLU A 2 -8.74 21.38 9.81
CA GLU A 2 -7.61 20.64 10.39
C GLU A 2 -7.84 19.12 10.52
N LEU A 3 -9.02 18.70 11.00
CA LEU A 3 -9.35 17.27 11.14
C LEU A 3 -9.31 16.51 9.80
N LEU A 4 -9.80 17.13 8.73
CA LEU A 4 -9.76 16.54 7.39
C LEU A 4 -8.31 16.35 6.92
N ASN A 5 -7.48 17.39 7.07
CA ASN A 5 -6.08 17.30 6.69
C ASN A 5 -5.36 16.20 7.48
N LEU A 6 -5.65 16.06 8.79
CA LEU A 6 -5.11 14.99 9.62
C LEU A 6 -5.52 13.60 9.12
N LYS A 7 -6.81 13.40 8.80
CA LYS A 7 -7.29 12.13 8.22
C LYS A 7 -6.56 11.79 6.93
N LEU A 8 -6.46 12.76 6.02
CA LEU A 8 -5.78 12.56 4.74
C LEU A 8 -4.28 12.28 4.94
N LEU A 9 -3.62 12.97 5.88
CA LEU A 9 -2.23 12.70 6.27
C LEU A 9 -2.02 11.27 6.79
N LEU A 10 -2.95 10.76 7.61
CA LEU A 10 -2.89 9.39 8.11
C LEU A 10 -3.05 8.37 6.97
N VAL A 11 -4.04 8.58 6.10
CA VAL A 11 -4.26 7.72 4.93
C VAL A 11 -3.05 7.73 4.00
N THR A 12 -2.44 8.89 3.77
CA THR A 12 -1.25 9.00 2.92
C THR A 12 -0.03 8.37 3.57
N ALA A 13 0.13 8.49 4.89
CA ALA A 13 1.18 7.79 5.63
C ALA A 13 1.08 6.26 5.46
N ILE A 14 -0.13 5.70 5.55
CA ILE A 14 -0.37 4.26 5.30
C ILE A 14 0.08 3.88 3.89
N HIS A 15 -0.31 4.65 2.87
CA HIS A 15 0.08 4.38 1.48
C HIS A 15 1.59 4.49 1.27
N THR A 16 2.24 5.49 1.85
CA THR A 16 3.69 5.65 1.76
C THR A 16 4.44 4.50 2.43
N ILE A 17 3.96 4.01 3.57
CA ILE A 17 4.54 2.82 4.22
C ILE A 17 4.40 1.60 3.29
N LEU A 18 3.20 1.33 2.77
CA LEU A 18 2.95 0.22 1.86
C LEU A 18 3.79 0.31 0.57
N PHE A 19 3.89 1.50 -0.01
CA PHE A 19 4.72 1.75 -1.18
C PHE A 19 6.20 1.53 -0.88
N SER A 20 6.69 1.95 0.29
CA SER A 20 8.07 1.73 0.72
C SER A 20 8.40 0.24 0.87
N ILE A 21 7.47 -0.56 1.40
CA ILE A 21 7.57 -2.01 1.51
C ILE A 21 7.67 -2.61 0.10
N LEU A 22 6.77 -2.24 -0.79
CA LEU A 22 6.73 -2.73 -2.17
C LEU A 22 8.02 -2.42 -2.94
N ILE A 23 8.56 -1.20 -2.84
CA ILE A 23 9.86 -0.84 -3.43
C ILE A 23 10.99 -1.69 -2.85
N ARG A 24 11.04 -1.83 -1.52
CA ARG A 24 12.11 -2.55 -0.83
C ARG A 24 12.16 -4.01 -1.23
N TYR A 25 11.00 -4.66 -1.35
CA TYR A 25 10.93 -6.11 -1.56
C TYR A 25 10.92 -6.49 -3.03
N LYS A 26 10.08 -5.86 -3.85
CA LYS A 26 9.92 -6.26 -5.26
C LYS A 26 10.90 -5.54 -6.18
N TYR A 27 11.04 -4.24 -6.01
CA TYR A 27 11.74 -3.40 -6.99
C TYR A 27 13.16 -3.01 -6.56
N SER A 28 13.75 -3.68 -5.56
CA SER A 28 15.12 -3.41 -5.09
C SER A 28 16.16 -3.51 -6.22
N LYS A 29 15.95 -4.41 -7.19
CA LYS A 29 16.81 -4.54 -8.38
C LYS A 29 16.60 -3.44 -9.42
N TYR A 30 15.35 -3.02 -9.66
CA TYR A 30 15.03 -1.97 -10.65
C TYR A 30 15.36 -0.56 -10.14
N PHE A 31 15.26 -0.35 -8.83
CA PHE A 31 15.64 0.87 -8.14
C PHE A 31 17.06 0.79 -7.56
N GLN A 32 17.97 0.06 -8.22
CA GLN A 32 19.39 0.07 -7.83
C GLN A 32 20.01 1.48 -7.92
N PHE A 33 19.51 2.35 -8.81
CA PHE A 33 19.92 3.75 -8.88
C PHE A 33 19.54 4.56 -7.61
N LEU A 34 18.57 4.06 -6.82
CA LEU A 34 18.25 4.54 -5.47
C LEU A 34 19.12 3.91 -4.37
N SER A 35 20.34 3.50 -4.73
CA SER A 35 21.36 3.05 -3.78
C SER A 35 21.66 4.12 -2.72
N LEU A 36 21.65 5.39 -3.11
CA LEU A 36 21.82 6.53 -2.22
C LEU A 36 20.62 6.68 -1.28
N LYS A 37 20.88 6.59 0.02
CA LYS A 37 19.86 6.74 1.08
C LYS A 37 19.04 8.02 0.93
N LEU A 38 19.68 9.12 0.54
CA LEU A 38 19.03 10.42 0.38
C LEU A 38 18.03 10.43 -0.78
N LEU A 39 18.39 9.87 -1.94
CA LEU A 39 17.49 9.78 -3.10
C LEU A 39 16.23 8.96 -2.77
N ARG A 40 16.39 7.90 -1.96
CA ARG A 40 15.27 7.04 -1.53
C ARG A 40 14.29 7.77 -0.62
N ILE A 41 14.82 8.54 0.33
CA ILE A 41 14.01 9.41 1.18
C ILE A 41 13.25 10.42 0.32
N LEU A 42 13.92 11.05 -0.66
CA LEU A 42 13.28 12.01 -1.57
C LEU A 42 12.13 11.38 -2.37
N VAL A 43 12.30 10.17 -2.90
CA VAL A 43 11.22 9.47 -3.61
C VAL A 43 10.02 9.19 -2.70
N TYR A 44 10.25 8.77 -1.45
CA TYR A 44 9.15 8.54 -0.49
C TYR A 44 8.43 9.85 -0.11
N ILE A 45 9.18 10.94 0.07
CA ILE A 45 8.61 12.27 0.33
C ILE A 45 7.79 12.75 -0.88
N LEU A 46 8.31 12.59 -2.10
CA LEU A 46 7.60 12.96 -3.33
C LEU A 46 6.32 12.15 -3.50
N PHE A 47 6.37 10.83 -3.26
CA PHE A 47 5.18 9.99 -3.28
C PHE A 47 4.17 10.42 -2.21
N PHE A 48 4.62 10.68 -0.98
CA PHE A 48 3.75 11.15 0.11
C PHE A 48 3.05 12.47 -0.26
N LEU A 49 3.80 13.46 -0.75
CA LEU A 49 3.27 14.78 -1.11
C LEU A 49 2.30 14.71 -2.29
N THR A 50 2.66 13.97 -3.35
CA THR A 50 1.79 13.83 -4.52
C THR A 50 0.50 13.09 -4.16
N PHE A 51 0.58 12.01 -3.39
CA PHE A 51 -0.60 11.27 -2.95
C PHE A 51 -1.47 12.08 -1.98
N PHE A 52 -0.87 12.92 -1.12
CA PHE A 52 -1.61 13.82 -0.24
C PHE A 52 -2.36 14.90 -1.00
N LEU A 53 -1.71 15.55 -1.96
CA LEU A 53 -2.34 16.54 -2.82
C LEU A 53 -3.47 15.93 -3.66
N LEU A 54 -3.24 14.75 -4.25
CA LEU A 54 -4.26 14.01 -4.98
C LEU A 54 -5.44 13.66 -4.09
N SER A 55 -5.19 13.15 -2.88
CA SER A 55 -6.25 12.80 -1.92
C SER A 55 -7.10 14.01 -1.53
N LYS A 56 -6.47 15.17 -1.34
CA LYS A 56 -7.17 16.43 -1.04
C LYS A 56 -7.99 16.91 -2.24
N PHE A 57 -7.44 16.83 -3.44
CA PHE A 57 -8.15 17.16 -4.67
C PHE A 57 -9.39 16.28 -4.86
N LEU A 58 -9.23 14.96 -4.74
CA LEU A 58 -10.32 13.99 -4.88
C LEU A 58 -11.38 14.17 -3.81
N TYR A 59 -11.00 14.41 -2.55
CA TYR A 59 -11.97 14.65 -1.48
C TYR A 59 -12.88 15.86 -1.76
N ASN A 60 -12.32 16.93 -2.34
CA ASN A 60 -13.07 18.13 -2.69
C ASN A 60 -13.97 17.93 -3.92
N TYR A 61 -13.59 17.02 -4.83
CA TYR A 61 -14.38 16.67 -6.00
C TYR A 61 -15.54 15.74 -5.63
N ASP A 62 -15.22 14.55 -5.10
CA ASP A 62 -16.19 13.57 -4.66
C ASP A 62 -15.54 12.53 -3.71
N ARG A 63 -16.18 12.30 -2.56
CA ARG A 63 -15.70 11.38 -1.53
C ARG A 63 -15.69 9.93 -2.00
N TYR A 64 -16.65 9.52 -2.84
CA TYR A 64 -16.69 8.14 -3.33
C TYR A 64 -15.53 7.85 -4.28
N THR A 65 -15.18 8.82 -5.12
CA THR A 65 -14.00 8.75 -5.99
C THR A 65 -12.72 8.55 -5.18
N LEU A 66 -12.57 9.25 -4.05
CA LEU A 66 -11.44 9.03 -3.13
C LEU A 66 -11.43 7.57 -2.60
N TYR A 67 -12.57 7.02 -2.20
CA TYR A 67 -12.65 5.64 -1.71
C TYR A 67 -12.26 4.62 -2.78
N ILE A 68 -12.72 4.82 -4.03
CA ILE A 68 -12.37 3.95 -5.16
C ILE A 68 -10.86 4.00 -5.43
N ILE A 69 -10.24 5.19 -5.41
CA ILE A 69 -8.81 5.33 -5.64
C ILE A 69 -7.99 4.66 -4.53
N ASN A 70 -8.41 4.77 -3.27
CA ASN A 70 -7.77 4.04 -2.16
C ASN A 70 -7.89 2.51 -2.36
N ALA A 71 -9.09 2.02 -2.67
CA ALA A 71 -9.31 0.58 -2.93
C ALA A 71 -8.47 0.07 -4.10
N ALA A 72 -8.42 0.81 -5.21
CA ALA A 72 -7.62 0.46 -6.39
C ALA A 72 -6.12 0.45 -6.07
N SER A 73 -5.63 1.48 -5.37
CA SER A 73 -4.21 1.58 -4.97
C SER A 73 -3.80 0.41 -4.09
N LEU A 74 -4.59 0.09 -3.05
CA LEU A 74 -4.33 -1.06 -2.18
C LEU A 74 -4.37 -2.37 -2.96
N THR A 75 -5.34 -2.55 -3.85
CA THR A 75 -5.45 -3.77 -4.66
C THR A 75 -4.17 -4.04 -5.44
N VAL A 76 -3.64 -3.03 -6.13
CA VAL A 76 -2.37 -3.16 -6.86
C VAL A 76 -1.23 -3.54 -5.91
N VAL A 77 -1.10 -2.85 -4.77
CA VAL A 77 -0.01 -3.14 -3.82
C VAL A 77 -0.10 -4.56 -3.26
N TYR A 78 -1.28 -4.99 -2.82
CA TYR A 78 -1.44 -6.30 -2.19
C TYR A 78 -1.36 -7.47 -3.19
N ILE A 79 -1.78 -7.28 -4.44
CA ILE A 79 -1.51 -8.25 -5.51
C ILE A 79 0.01 -8.42 -5.68
N GLU A 80 0.76 -7.32 -5.70
CA GLU A 80 2.21 -7.37 -5.88
C GLU A 80 2.94 -8.02 -4.69
N LEU A 81 2.46 -7.77 -3.48
CA LEU A 81 2.96 -8.46 -2.29
C LEU A 81 2.60 -9.95 -2.31
N ALA A 82 1.46 -10.35 -2.88
CA ALA A 82 1.09 -11.77 -3.00
C ALA A 82 2.07 -12.52 -3.90
N PHE A 83 2.41 -11.96 -5.05
CA PHE A 83 3.44 -12.53 -5.93
C PHE A 83 4.82 -12.57 -5.26
N HIS A 84 5.16 -11.53 -4.49
CA HIS A 84 6.42 -11.54 -3.74
C HIS A 84 6.45 -12.65 -2.67
N LEU A 85 5.35 -12.80 -1.92
CA LEU A 85 5.25 -13.80 -0.86
C LEU A 85 5.32 -15.23 -1.41
N GLU A 86 4.67 -15.49 -2.55
CA GLU A 86 4.81 -16.78 -3.25
C GLU A 86 6.27 -17.07 -3.57
N LYS A 87 6.94 -16.12 -4.22
CA LYS A 87 8.25 -16.35 -4.83
C LYS A 87 9.37 -16.55 -3.81
N TYR A 88 9.28 -15.86 -2.67
CA TYR A 88 10.38 -15.81 -1.70
C TYR A 88 10.03 -16.51 -0.39
N PHE A 89 8.85 -16.26 0.19
CA PHE A 89 8.54 -16.80 1.51
C PHE A 89 8.08 -18.26 1.44
N TRP A 90 7.06 -18.58 0.65
CA TRP A 90 6.48 -19.93 0.65
C TRP A 90 7.40 -20.99 0.05
N ARG A 91 8.15 -20.63 -1.00
CA ARG A 91 9.14 -21.53 -1.58
C ARG A 91 10.21 -21.97 -0.59
N ASP A 92 10.74 -21.02 0.18
CA ASP A 92 11.76 -21.30 1.18
C ASP A 92 11.16 -22.02 2.39
N PHE A 93 10.00 -21.54 2.89
CA PHE A 93 9.33 -22.10 4.06
C PHE A 93 8.85 -23.55 3.84
N LEU A 94 8.28 -23.85 2.68
CA LEU A 94 7.77 -25.18 2.32
C LEU A 94 8.78 -26.01 1.54
N GLN A 95 10.03 -25.56 1.43
CA GLN A 95 11.11 -26.26 0.75
C GLN A 95 10.76 -26.73 -0.67
N ASN A 96 10.02 -25.89 -1.41
CA ASN A 96 9.50 -26.18 -2.76
C ASN A 96 8.67 -27.47 -2.88
N GLN A 97 8.04 -27.95 -1.80
CA GLN A 97 7.22 -29.15 -1.81
C GLN A 97 5.85 -28.95 -2.48
N LEU A 98 5.35 -27.71 -2.53
CA LEU A 98 4.07 -27.38 -3.15
C LEU A 98 4.23 -26.77 -4.54
N PRO A 99 3.30 -27.05 -5.48
CA PRO A 99 3.23 -26.35 -6.76
C PRO A 99 3.05 -24.84 -6.60
N PHE A 100 3.58 -24.09 -7.58
CA PHE A 100 3.44 -22.63 -7.68
C PHE A 100 2.01 -22.14 -7.46
N SER A 101 1.03 -22.78 -8.10
CA SER A 101 -0.38 -22.38 -8.02
C SER A 101 -0.94 -22.44 -6.59
N ILE A 102 -0.51 -23.42 -5.79
CA ILE A 102 -0.95 -23.56 -4.40
C ILE A 102 -0.31 -22.47 -3.54
N ASN A 103 1.00 -22.24 -3.68
CA ASN A 103 1.69 -21.17 -2.94
C ASN A 103 1.12 -19.79 -3.30
N LEU A 104 0.80 -19.57 -4.58
CA LEU A 104 0.19 -18.32 -5.04
C LEU A 104 -1.22 -18.14 -4.48
N LEU A 105 -2.03 -19.20 -4.42
CA LEU A 105 -3.35 -19.17 -3.80
C LEU A 105 -3.27 -18.78 -2.32
N LEU A 106 -2.38 -19.42 -1.56
CA LEU A 106 -2.13 -19.09 -0.15
C LEU A 106 -1.72 -17.62 0.02
N SER A 107 -0.83 -17.13 -0.84
CA SER A 107 -0.42 -15.73 -0.86
C SER A 107 -1.58 -14.78 -1.13
N PHE A 108 -2.42 -15.07 -2.12
CA PHE A 108 -3.58 -14.23 -2.42
C PHE A 108 -4.59 -14.21 -1.28
N VAL A 109 -4.92 -15.35 -0.68
CA VAL A 109 -5.85 -15.40 0.46
C VAL A 109 -5.35 -14.52 1.61
N LEU A 110 -4.06 -14.59 1.93
CA LEU A 110 -3.48 -13.77 3.00
C LEU A 110 -3.44 -12.29 2.64
N MET A 111 -2.96 -11.95 1.44
CA MET A 111 -2.78 -10.56 1.04
C MET A 111 -4.10 -9.85 0.73
N ILE A 112 -5.11 -10.54 0.20
CA ILE A 112 -6.45 -9.97 0.01
C ILE A 112 -7.09 -9.67 1.37
N ASN A 113 -6.97 -10.57 2.35
CA ASN A 113 -7.47 -10.31 3.70
C ASN A 113 -6.75 -9.12 4.36
N ALA A 114 -5.42 -9.05 4.23
CA ALA A 114 -4.66 -7.89 4.71
C ALA A 114 -5.07 -6.59 4.00
N GLY A 115 -5.28 -6.64 2.69
CA GLY A 115 -5.76 -5.51 1.89
C GLY A 115 -7.16 -5.06 2.27
N TYR A 116 -8.09 -5.99 2.52
CA TYR A 116 -9.43 -5.71 3.01
C TYR A 116 -9.38 -5.02 4.37
N PHE A 117 -8.62 -5.56 5.32
CA PHE A 117 -8.48 -4.95 6.65
C PHE A 117 -7.93 -3.52 6.56
N THR A 118 -6.88 -3.31 5.77
CA THR A 118 -6.30 -1.98 5.57
C THR A 118 -7.27 -1.02 4.90
N LEU A 119 -8.04 -1.47 3.91
CA LEU A 119 -9.08 -0.65 3.27
C LEU A 119 -10.16 -0.25 4.28
N MET A 120 -10.67 -1.19 5.06
CA MET A 120 -11.68 -0.92 6.09
C MET A 120 -11.15 0.05 7.15
N PHE A 121 -9.89 -0.07 7.53
CA PHE A 121 -9.23 0.87 8.43
C PHE A 121 -9.15 2.29 7.85
N ILE A 122 -8.74 2.43 6.58
CA ILE A 122 -8.72 3.71 5.86
C ILE A 122 -10.13 4.32 5.78
N LEU A 123 -11.14 3.53 5.43
CA LEU A 123 -12.52 4.02 5.34
C LEU A 123 -13.02 4.52 6.71
N ARG A 124 -12.72 3.80 7.79
CA ARG A 124 -13.03 4.26 9.16
C ARG A 124 -12.35 5.58 9.49
N ILE A 125 -11.08 5.76 9.15
CA ILE A 125 -10.36 7.04 9.35
C ILE A 125 -11.08 8.17 8.60
N LEU A 126 -11.42 7.95 7.33
CA LEU A 126 -12.05 8.97 6.49
C LEU A 126 -13.46 9.34 7.00
N GLN A 127 -14.22 8.35 7.46
CA GLN A 127 -15.61 8.50 7.91
C GLN A 127 -15.74 8.99 9.36
N ALA A 128 -14.73 8.81 10.22
CA ALA A 128 -14.80 9.15 11.65
C ALA A 128 -15.15 10.63 11.89
N GLU A 129 -16.18 10.94 12.67
CA GLU A 129 -16.59 12.34 12.90
C GLU A 129 -15.58 13.12 13.75
N LYS A 130 -14.89 12.43 14.67
CA LYS A 130 -13.82 12.95 15.54
C LYS A 130 -12.78 11.85 15.80
N PHE A 131 -11.52 12.23 16.02
CA PHE A 131 -10.57 11.37 16.72
C PHE A 131 -10.76 11.68 18.20
N TYR A 132 -11.25 10.71 18.96
CA TYR A 132 -11.39 10.84 20.41
C TYR A 132 -10.02 10.94 21.08
#